data_AF-A0A7W0DEB2-F1
#
_entry.id   AF-A0A7W0DEB2-F1
#
_cell.length_a   1.000
_cell.length_b   1.000
_cell.length_c   1.000
_cell.angle_alpha   90.00
_cell.angle_beta   90.00
_cell.angle_gamma   90.00
#
_symmetry.space_group_name_H-M   'P 1'
#
loop_
_entity.id
_entity.type
_entity.pdbx_description
1 polymer ?
#
loop_
_entity_poly.entity_id
_entity_poly.type
_entity_poly.pdbx_seq_one_letter_code
_entity_poly.pdbx_strand_id
1 'polypeptide(L)'
;MNETLMETFKRFYADYRVAANVEQSFTDAYQAIAYHVIDQTDHLAQSGNLEGVQNIVRQFKEISLSIAPSNDALKERFEQELVEDMLNHGHS
;
A
#
# COMPACT_ATOMS: atom_id res chain seq x y z
N MET A 1 -3.74 -14.89 -7.87
CA MET A 1 -2.56 -14.48 -7.09
C MET A 1 -3.07 -13.65 -5.93
N ASN A 2 -2.59 -13.89 -4.71
CA ASN A 2 -2.92 -13.03 -3.57
C ASN A 2 -2.17 -11.70 -3.76
N GLU A 3 -2.90 -10.60 -3.76
CA GLU A 3 -2.37 -9.23 -3.76
C GLU A 3 -1.37 -9.06 -2.60
N THR A 4 -0.20 -8.50 -2.90
CA THR A 4 0.82 -8.15 -1.90
C THR A 4 0.41 -6.88 -1.17
N LEU A 5 0.95 -6.67 0.04
CA LEU A 5 0.64 -5.46 0.81
C LEU A 5 1.10 -4.17 0.09
N MET A 6 2.15 -4.27 -0.74
CA MET A 6 2.60 -3.17 -1.58
C MET A 6 1.59 -2.83 -2.69
N GLU A 7 0.99 -3.84 -3.32
CA GLU A 7 -0.07 -3.62 -4.32
C GLU A 7 -1.30 -2.99 -3.69
N THR A 8 -1.72 -3.48 -2.51
CA THR A 8 -2.81 -2.85 -1.73
C THR A 8 -2.49 -1.39 -1.39
N PHE A 9 -1.25 -1.09 -1.02
CA PHE A 9 -0.82 0.28 -0.72
C PHE A 9 -0.91 1.19 -1.95
N LYS A 10 -0.47 0.71 -3.12
CA LYS A 10 -0.61 1.45 -4.39
C LYS A 10 -2.06 1.68 -4.78
N ARG A 11 -2.94 0.70 -4.58
CA ARG A 11 -4.38 0.84 -4.82
C ARG A 11 -4.98 1.93 -3.93
N PHE A 12 -4.73 1.89 -2.62
CA PHE A 12 -5.19 2.93 -1.72
C PHE A 12 -4.65 4.31 -2.10
N TYR A 13 -3.38 4.39 -2.51
CA TYR A 13 -2.80 5.63 -3.00
C TYR A 13 -3.54 6.16 -4.23
N ALA A 14 -3.80 5.33 -5.23
CA ALA A 14 -4.55 5.70 -6.43
C ALA A 14 -5.96 6.22 -6.08
N ASP A 15 -6.65 5.54 -5.14
CA ASP A 15 -7.98 5.95 -4.67
C ASP A 15 -7.96 7.35 -4.04
N TYR A 16 -6.96 7.64 -3.17
CA TYR A 16 -6.83 8.96 -2.56
C TYR A 16 -6.37 10.04 -3.54
N ARG A 17 -5.57 9.69 -4.56
CA ARG A 17 -5.07 10.64 -5.57
C ARG A 17 -6.17 11.25 -6.43
N VAL A 18 -7.36 10.65 -6.48
CA VAL A 18 -8.54 11.23 -7.12
C VAL A 18 -8.98 12.53 -6.43
N ALA A 19 -8.78 12.66 -5.13
CA ALA A 19 -9.31 13.76 -4.32
C ALA A 19 -8.24 14.66 -3.66
N ALA A 20 -7.00 14.19 -3.54
CA ALA A 20 -5.94 14.89 -2.82
C ALA A 20 -4.61 14.95 -3.59
N ASN A 21 -3.70 15.81 -3.12
CA ASN A 21 -2.34 15.92 -3.67
C ASN A 21 -1.46 14.72 -3.25
N VAL A 22 -0.25 14.63 -3.82
CA VAL A 22 0.70 13.52 -3.61
C VAL A 22 1.01 13.28 -2.13
N GLU A 23 1.41 14.31 -1.39
CA GLU A 23 1.80 14.17 0.02
C GLU A 23 0.64 13.67 0.89
N GLN A 24 -0.53 14.28 0.72
CA GLN A 24 -1.73 13.92 1.48
C GLN A 24 -2.18 12.50 1.11
N SER A 25 -2.24 12.16 -0.18
CA SER A 25 -2.66 10.84 -0.65
C SER A 25 -1.72 9.74 -0.18
N PHE A 26 -0.41 10.00 -0.16
CA PHE A 26 0.58 9.05 0.36
C PHE A 26 0.41 8.83 1.85
N THR A 27 0.21 9.91 2.61
CA THR A 27 -0.02 9.85 4.06
C THR A 27 -1.30 9.07 4.38
N ASP A 28 -2.40 9.37 3.69
CA ASP A 28 -3.70 8.72 3.90
C ASP A 28 -3.66 7.25 3.50
N ALA A 29 -3.00 6.93 2.38
CA ALA A 29 -2.80 5.54 1.96
C ALA A 29 -1.92 4.76 2.95
N TYR A 30 -0.90 5.40 3.54
CA TYR A 30 -0.06 4.75 4.55
C TYR A 30 -0.82 4.53 5.88
N GLN A 31 -1.72 5.44 6.25
CA GLN A 31 -2.62 5.21 7.38
C GLN A 31 -3.60 4.06 7.08
N ALA A 32 -4.20 4.05 5.90
CA ALA A 32 -5.11 3.00 5.47
C ALA A 32 -4.44 1.62 5.44
N ILE A 33 -3.19 1.53 4.96
CA ILE A 33 -2.47 0.26 4.95
C ILE A 33 -2.13 -0.21 6.37
N ALA A 34 -1.81 0.70 7.29
CA ALA A 34 -1.59 0.33 8.70
C ALA A 34 -2.87 -0.24 9.34
N TYR A 35 -4.03 0.39 9.10
CA TYR A 35 -5.32 -0.16 9.55
C TYR A 35 -5.63 -1.52 8.91
N HIS A 36 -5.38 -1.68 7.62
CA HIS A 36 -5.56 -2.94 6.92
C HIS A 36 -4.68 -4.06 7.52
N VAL A 37 -3.43 -3.78 7.86
CA VAL A 37 -2.54 -4.76 8.52
C VAL A 37 -3.07 -5.17 9.88
N ILE A 38 -3.59 -4.22 10.68
CA ILE A 38 -4.18 -4.51 11.99
C ILE A 38 -5.38 -5.46 11.84
N ASP A 39 -6.32 -5.13 10.95
CA ASP A 39 -7.52 -5.91 10.68
C ASP A 39 -7.20 -7.33 10.20
N GLN A 40 -6.31 -7.45 9.21
CA GLN A 40 -5.88 -8.75 8.69
C GLN A 40 -5.15 -9.57 9.74
N THR A 41 -4.34 -8.93 10.60
CA THR A 41 -3.64 -9.62 11.69
C THR A 41 -4.63 -10.19 12.70
N ASP A 42 -5.68 -9.45 13.06
CA ASP A 42 -6.75 -9.93 13.94
C ASP A 42 -7.46 -11.14 13.35
N HIS A 43 -7.89 -11.05 12.08
CA HIS A 43 -8.53 -12.17 11.38
C HIS A 43 -7.66 -13.42 11.30
N LEU A 44 -6.37 -13.27 10.98
CA LEU A 44 -5.42 -14.38 10.90
C LEU A 44 -5.15 -14.99 12.29
N ALA A 45 -5.09 -14.18 13.34
CA ALA A 45 -4.91 -14.65 14.71
C ALA A 45 -6.13 -15.45 15.19
N GLN A 46 -7.35 -14.98 14.90
CA GLN A 46 -8.60 -15.68 15.22
C GLN A 46 -8.70 -17.05 14.54
N SER A 47 -8.16 -17.19 13.32
CA SER A 47 -8.12 -18.47 12.61
C SER A 47 -6.92 -19.35 12.99
N GLY A 48 -6.06 -18.92 13.92
CA GLY A 48 -4.84 -19.64 14.30
C GLY A 48 -3.74 -19.66 13.22
N ASN A 49 -3.84 -18.81 12.18
CA ASN A 49 -2.90 -18.78 11.06
C ASN A 49 -1.68 -17.91 11.38
N LEU A 50 -0.77 -18.43 12.20
CA LEU A 50 0.44 -17.72 12.62
C LEU A 50 1.41 -17.44 11.47
N GLU A 51 1.46 -18.30 10.45
CA GLU A 51 2.29 -18.08 9.25
C GLU A 51 1.80 -16.85 8.47
N GLY A 52 0.47 -16.70 8.33
CA GLY A 52 -0.13 -15.52 7.75
C GLY A 52 0.20 -14.25 8.52
N VAL A 53 0.10 -14.29 9.85
CA VAL A 53 0.48 -13.15 10.72
C VAL A 53 1.95 -12.77 10.51
N GLN A 54 2.86 -13.75 10.51
CA GLN A 54 4.28 -13.48 10.25
C GLN A 54 4.50 -12.86 8.87
N ASN A 55 3.81 -13.36 7.85
CA ASN A 55 3.95 -12.88 6.49
C ASN A 55 3.46 -11.43 6.32
N ILE A 56 2.30 -11.06 6.89
CA ILE A 56 1.78 -9.70 6.75
C ILE A 56 2.63 -8.69 7.54
N VAL A 57 3.09 -9.04 8.74
CA VAL A 57 3.99 -8.19 9.53
C VAL A 57 5.33 -7.99 8.82
N ARG A 58 5.88 -9.05 8.19
CA ARG A 58 7.11 -8.95 7.38
C ARG A 58 6.94 -7.96 6.23
N GLN A 59 5.86 -8.07 5.45
CA GLN A 59 5.59 -7.15 4.34
C GLN A 59 5.42 -5.71 4.81
N PHE A 60 4.69 -5.48 5.92
CA PHE A 60 4.53 -4.13 6.45
C PHE A 60 5.85 -3.51 6.92
N LYS A 61 6.75 -4.33 7.46
CA LYS A 61 8.10 -3.91 7.81
C LYS A 61 8.92 -3.52 6.57
N GLU A 62 8.82 -4.27 5.49
CA GLU A 62 9.47 -3.95 4.21
C GLU A 62 8.99 -2.59 3.64
N ILE A 63 7.68 -2.32 3.70
CA ILE A 63 7.11 -1.01 3.33
C ILE A 63 7.68 0.10 4.22
N SER A 64 7.66 -0.11 5.54
CA SER A 64 8.13 0.90 6.50
C SER A 64 9.63 1.22 6.32
N LEU A 65 10.45 0.21 6.01
CA LEU A 65 11.85 0.40 5.67
C LEU A 65 12.05 1.14 4.34
N SER A 66 11.14 0.97 3.38
CA SER A 66 11.19 1.70 2.10
C SER A 66 10.82 3.18 2.23
N ILE A 67 10.14 3.55 3.33
CA ILE A 67 9.72 4.93 3.63
C ILE A 67 10.79 5.68 4.43
N ALA A 68 11.61 4.96 5.21
CA ALA A 68 12.63 5.56 6.08
C ALA A 68 14.01 5.58 5.39
N PRO A 69 14.75 6.71 5.39
CA PRO A 69 14.47 8.02 6.02
C PRO A 69 13.74 9.03 5.11
N SER A 70 13.63 8.77 3.81
CA SER A 70 12.87 9.59 2.86
C SER A 70 11.94 8.70 2.04
N ASN A 71 10.73 9.19 1.78
CA ASN A 71 9.71 8.53 0.99
C ASN A 71 9.58 9.12 -0.43
N ASP A 72 10.46 10.05 -0.82
CA ASP A 72 10.34 10.77 -2.09
C ASP A 72 10.43 9.84 -3.29
N ALA A 73 11.43 8.95 -3.32
CA ALA A 73 11.58 7.95 -4.38
C ALA A 73 10.39 6.98 -4.47
N LEU A 74 9.76 6.66 -3.33
CA LEU A 74 8.59 5.79 -3.30
C LEU A 74 7.34 6.51 -3.82
N LYS A 75 7.15 7.78 -3.45
CA LYS A 75 6.09 8.65 -3.98
C LYS A 75 6.23 8.84 -5.50
N GLU A 76 7.44 9.12 -5.98
CA GLU A 76 7.73 9.24 -7.42
C GLU A 76 7.38 7.96 -8.17
N ARG A 77 7.77 6.80 -7.62
CA ARG A 77 7.42 5.50 -8.21
C ARG A 77 5.90 5.29 -8.25
N PHE A 78 5.18 5.66 -7.18
CA PHE A 78 3.73 5.53 -7.15
C PHE A 78 3.06 6.45 -8.19
N GLU A 79 3.52 7.68 -8.34
CA GLU A 79 3.02 8.59 -9.38
C GLU A 79 3.32 8.07 -10.80
N GLN A 80 4.52 7.55 -11.04
CA GLN A 80 4.89 6.97 -12.34
C GLN A 80 3.96 5.81 -12.71
N GLU A 81 3.80 4.84 -11.80
CA GLU A 81 2.96 3.68 -12.04
C GLU A 81 1.47 4.07 -12.19
N LEU A 82 0.99 5.07 -11.44
CA LEU A 82 -0.38 5.58 -11.58
C LEU A 82 -0.61 6.23 -12.96
N VAL A 83 0.34 7.05 -13.42
CA VAL A 83 0.27 7.69 -14.75
C VAL A 83 0.31 6.64 -15.86
N GLU A 84 1.20 5.65 -15.75
CA GLU A 84 1.28 4.53 -16.69
C GLU A 84 -0.05 3.77 -16.76
N ASP A 85 -0.67 3.49 -15.60
CA ASP A 85 -1.96 2.81 -15.54
C ASP A 85 -3.08 3.63 -16.20
N MET A 86 -3.13 4.94 -15.94
CA MET A 86 -4.09 5.85 -16.58
C MET A 86 -3.91 5.93 -18.10
N LEU A 87 -2.68 5.96 -18.59
CA LEU A 87 -2.39 5.99 -20.03
C LEU A 87 -2.82 4.68 -20.69
N ASN A 88 -2.57 3.54 -20.05
CA ASN A 88 -2.95 2.23 -20.56
C ASN A 88 -4.48 2.04 -20.58
N HIS A 89 -5.20 2.59 -19.60
CA HIS A 89 -6.67 2.51 -19.55
C HIS A 89 -7.38 3.58 -20.41
N GLY A 90 -6.74 4.72 -20.70
CA GLY A 90 -7.27 5.78 -21.57
C GLY A 90 -7.24 5.48 -23.07
N HIS A 91 -6.62 4.36 -23.46
CA HIS A 91 -6.55 3.87 -24.85
C HIS A 91 -7.62 2.81 -25.20
N SER A 92 -8.61 2.56 -24.32
CA SER A 92 -9.72 1.63 -24.55
C SER A 92 -11.02 2.31 -24.98
#